data_AF-A0A7W0SAV4-F1
#
_entry.id   AF-A0A7W0SAV4-F1
#
_cell.length_a   1.000
_cell.length_b   1.000
_cell.length_c   1.000
_cell.angle_alpha   90.00
_cell.angle_beta   90.00
_cell.angle_gamma   90.00
#
_symmetry.space_group_name_H-M   'P 1'
#
loop_
_entity.id
_entity.type
_entity.pdbx_description
1 polymer ?
#
loop_
_entity_poly.entity_id
_entity_poly.type
_entity_poly.pdbx_seq_one_letter_code
_entity_poly.pdbx_strand_id
1 'polypeptide(L)'
;SRKRLELQAQGLQRSAAKLEQQAKQALDQNREDLAREALSRRAGVMGQLAELQVQHDQLKSEENRLVDASRRLETKVQAFRTRKETIKASYSAAEAETKVGEALSGISEEMGDVGLAMERAEDKVASMQARSGALDELMASGALEDLSASSDPLQAELDRTTGTAQVDAELARLRGELDPGSPPAALEAPEEKR
;
A
#
# COMPACT_ATOMS: atom_id res chain seq x y z
N SER A 1 42.99 22.26 -35.38
CA SER A 1 44.40 22.03 -35.76
C SER A 1 44.53 21.66 -37.25
N ARG A 2 44.12 20.45 -37.65
CA ARG A 2 44.37 19.82 -38.98
C ARG A 2 44.27 20.75 -40.20
N LYS A 3 43.16 21.50 -40.35
CA LYS A 3 42.95 22.42 -41.49
C LYS A 3 44.04 23.49 -41.66
N ARG A 4 44.70 23.92 -40.56
CA ARG A 4 45.81 24.88 -40.61
C ARG A 4 47.08 24.25 -41.19
N LEU A 5 47.36 22.98 -40.87
CA LEU A 5 48.47 22.23 -41.47
C LEU A 5 48.21 22.00 -42.97
N GLU A 6 46.98 21.67 -43.37
CA GLU A 6 46.60 21.53 -44.79
C GLU A 6 46.88 22.82 -45.59
N LEU A 7 46.50 23.99 -45.04
CA LEU A 7 46.75 25.29 -45.68
C LEU A 7 48.24 25.65 -45.73
N GLN A 8 49.01 25.32 -44.69
CA GLN A 8 50.46 25.54 -44.64
C GLN A 8 51.20 24.63 -45.63
N ALA A 9 50.82 23.34 -45.71
CA ALA A 9 51.37 22.38 -46.67
C ALA A 9 51.09 22.82 -48.12
N GLN A 10 49.88 23.30 -48.43
CA GLN A 10 49.60 23.89 -49.75
C GLN A 10 50.45 25.14 -50.05
N GLY A 11 50.79 25.94 -49.03
CA GLY A 11 51.74 27.04 -49.17
C GLY A 11 53.14 26.57 -49.55
N LEU A 12 53.65 25.55 -48.85
CA LEU A 12 54.95 24.94 -49.13
C LEU A 12 54.97 24.24 -50.51
N GLN A 13 53.91 23.54 -50.91
CA GLN A 13 53.79 22.95 -52.26
C GLN A 13 53.89 24.01 -53.36
N ARG A 14 53.20 25.15 -53.23
CA ARG A 14 53.32 26.27 -54.18
C ARG A 14 54.73 26.86 -54.21
N SER A 15 55.41 26.93 -53.06
CA SER A 15 56.81 27.37 -52.97
C SER A 15 57.77 26.39 -53.68
N ALA A 16 57.63 25.08 -53.43
CA ALA A 16 58.43 24.04 -54.08
C ALA A 16 58.24 24.00 -55.60
N ALA A 17 57.00 24.16 -56.08
CA ALA A 17 56.70 24.24 -57.50
C ALA A 17 57.32 25.49 -58.16
N LYS A 18 57.27 26.66 -57.50
CA LYS A 18 57.93 27.88 -57.98
C LYS A 18 59.45 27.71 -58.06
N LEU A 19 60.07 27.14 -57.03
CA LEU A 19 61.51 26.87 -57.02
C LEU A 19 61.92 25.87 -58.12
N GLU A 20 61.06 24.91 -58.46
CA GLU A 20 61.28 24.00 -59.59
C GLU A 20 61.21 24.72 -60.94
N GLN A 21 60.25 25.63 -61.14
CA GLN A 21 60.16 26.46 -62.33
C GLN A 21 61.39 27.38 -62.47
N GLN A 22 61.85 27.97 -61.35
CA GLN A 22 63.07 28.79 -61.33
C GLN A 22 64.32 27.97 -61.66
N ALA A 23 64.42 26.73 -61.17
CA ALA A 23 65.52 25.84 -61.53
C ALA A 23 65.53 25.50 -63.02
N LYS A 24 64.36 25.19 -63.61
CA LYS A 24 64.21 24.93 -65.05
C LYS A 24 64.63 26.16 -65.89
N GLN A 25 64.08 27.33 -65.56
CA GLN A 25 64.41 28.59 -66.24
C GLN A 25 65.91 28.97 -66.13
N ALA A 26 66.58 28.59 -65.04
CA ALA A 26 68.02 28.79 -64.89
C ALA A 26 68.83 27.83 -65.79
N LEU A 27 68.41 26.56 -65.93
CA LEU A 27 69.03 25.62 -66.87
C LEU A 27 68.84 26.06 -68.33
N ASP A 28 67.66 26.57 -68.69
CA ASP A 28 67.38 27.12 -70.03
C ASP A 28 68.32 28.29 -70.38
N GLN A 29 68.86 28.98 -69.37
CA GLN A 29 69.84 30.07 -69.49
C GLN A 29 71.30 29.61 -69.33
N ASN A 30 71.56 28.31 -69.23
CA ASN A 30 72.87 27.70 -68.92
C ASN A 30 73.46 28.17 -67.57
N ARG A 31 72.61 28.52 -66.60
CA ARG A 31 72.98 28.99 -65.25
C ARG A 31 72.83 27.89 -64.21
N GLU A 32 73.72 26.90 -64.29
CA GLU A 32 73.75 25.76 -63.37
C GLU A 32 73.90 26.16 -61.89
N ASP A 33 74.60 27.27 -61.61
CA ASP A 33 74.77 27.84 -60.27
C ASP A 33 73.41 28.12 -59.62
N LEU A 34 72.57 28.90 -60.30
CA LEU A 34 71.23 29.25 -59.84
C LEU A 34 70.29 28.05 -59.84
N ALA A 35 70.42 27.13 -60.80
CA ALA A 35 69.63 25.91 -60.84
C ALA A 35 69.89 25.02 -59.62
N ARG A 36 71.17 24.80 -59.26
CA ARG A 36 71.58 24.03 -58.08
C ARG A 36 71.10 24.71 -56.79
N GLU A 37 71.17 26.04 -56.70
CA GLU A 37 70.66 26.77 -55.53
C GLU A 37 69.13 26.65 -55.38
N ALA A 38 68.37 26.84 -56.48
CA ALA A 38 66.92 26.72 -56.47
C ALA A 38 66.46 25.31 -56.09
N LEU A 39 67.16 24.27 -56.57
CA LEU A 39 66.90 22.87 -56.19
C LEU A 39 67.26 22.58 -54.72
N SER A 40 68.35 23.15 -54.21
CA SER A 40 68.72 23.05 -52.78
C SER A 40 67.64 23.67 -51.87
N ARG A 41 67.20 24.89 -52.21
CA ARG A 41 66.07 25.57 -51.54
C ARG A 41 64.78 24.72 -51.62
N ARG A 42 64.49 24.10 -52.78
CA ARG A 42 63.34 23.20 -52.97
C ARG A 42 63.43 21.95 -52.09
N ALA A 43 64.61 21.37 -51.92
CA ALA A 43 64.81 20.21 -51.05
C ALA A 43 64.48 20.52 -49.58
N GLY A 44 64.89 21.69 -49.07
CA GLY A 44 64.50 22.15 -47.73
C GLY A 44 62.99 22.30 -47.55
N VAL A 45 62.30 22.89 -48.53
CA VAL A 45 60.82 23.02 -48.53
C VAL A 45 60.13 21.65 -48.59
N MET A 46 60.70 20.68 -49.34
CA MET A 46 60.17 19.31 -49.38
C MET A 46 60.37 18.55 -48.06
N GLY A 47 61.45 18.80 -47.32
CA GLY A 47 61.65 18.28 -45.96
C GLY A 47 60.57 18.76 -44.99
N GLN A 48 60.33 20.08 -44.96
CA GLN A 48 59.25 20.69 -44.18
C GLN A 48 57.85 20.13 -44.57
N LEU A 49 57.65 19.80 -45.85
CA LEU A 49 56.40 19.19 -46.30
C LEU A 49 56.21 17.77 -45.74
N ALA A 50 57.27 16.97 -45.68
CA ALA A 50 57.23 15.62 -45.11
C ALA A 50 56.94 15.65 -43.60
N GLU A 51 57.56 16.58 -42.86
CA GLU A 51 57.27 16.81 -41.44
C GLU A 51 55.78 17.17 -41.20
N LEU A 52 55.23 18.08 -42.00
CA LEU A 52 53.82 18.45 -41.93
C LEU A 52 52.87 17.31 -42.29
N GLN A 53 53.26 16.43 -43.23
CA GLN A 53 52.48 15.25 -43.61
C GLN A 53 52.40 14.26 -42.44
N VAL A 54 53.53 13.95 -41.78
CA VAL A 54 53.56 13.08 -40.60
C VAL A 54 52.67 13.62 -39.47
N GLN A 55 52.74 14.94 -39.22
CA GLN A 55 51.88 15.60 -38.22
C GLN A 55 50.38 15.55 -38.61
N HIS A 56 50.05 15.66 -39.90
CA HIS A 56 48.67 15.56 -40.39
C HIS A 56 48.10 14.16 -40.18
N ASP A 57 48.82 13.12 -40.59
CA ASP A 57 48.36 11.74 -40.46
C ASP A 57 48.30 11.29 -38.98
N GLN A 58 49.18 11.78 -38.12
CA GLN A 58 49.07 11.57 -36.67
C GLN A 58 47.81 12.22 -36.08
N LEU A 59 47.52 13.49 -36.39
CA LEU A 59 46.30 14.18 -35.96
C LEU A 59 45.03 13.51 -36.49
N LYS A 60 45.05 13.02 -37.73
CA LYS A 60 43.94 12.29 -38.36
C LYS A 60 43.69 10.92 -37.70
N SER A 61 44.75 10.23 -37.27
CA SER A 61 44.65 9.00 -36.48
C SER A 61 44.02 9.24 -35.10
N GLU A 62 44.40 10.34 -34.43
CA GLU A 62 43.82 10.77 -33.17
C GLU A 62 42.34 11.20 -33.30
N GLU A 63 42.01 11.99 -34.34
CA GLU A 63 40.65 12.40 -34.68
C GLU A 63 39.72 11.19 -34.87
N ASN A 64 40.14 10.18 -35.63
CA ASN A 64 39.38 8.93 -35.82
C ASN A 64 39.16 8.18 -34.49
N ARG A 65 40.19 8.06 -33.64
CA ARG A 65 40.09 7.42 -32.32
C ARG A 65 39.08 8.14 -31.41
N LEU A 66 39.06 9.47 -31.44
CA LEU A 66 38.12 10.29 -30.67
C LEU A 66 36.68 10.14 -31.19
N VAL A 67 36.47 10.07 -32.51
CA VAL A 67 35.14 9.81 -33.10
C VAL A 67 34.60 8.44 -32.66
N ASP A 68 35.40 7.38 -32.71
CA ASP A 68 34.96 6.05 -32.29
C ASP A 68 34.80 5.93 -30.76
N ALA A 69 35.61 6.63 -29.97
CA ALA A 69 35.40 6.75 -28.53
C ALA A 69 34.08 7.48 -28.20
N SER A 70 33.76 8.56 -28.93
CA SER A 70 32.52 9.32 -28.79
C SER A 70 31.29 8.45 -29.10
N ARG A 71 31.28 7.74 -30.23
CA ARG A 71 30.22 6.78 -30.59
C ARG A 71 30.01 5.70 -29.52
N ARG A 72 31.10 5.13 -28.99
CA ARG A 72 31.04 4.14 -27.90
C ARG A 72 30.49 4.73 -26.60
N LEU A 73 30.79 5.99 -26.30
CA LEU A 73 30.24 6.70 -25.15
C LEU A 73 28.74 6.97 -25.32
N GLU A 74 28.31 7.41 -26.51
CA GLU A 74 26.90 7.64 -26.82
C GLU A 74 26.07 6.36 -26.64
N THR A 75 26.49 5.22 -27.21
CA THR A 75 25.82 3.93 -27.00
C THR A 75 25.73 3.55 -25.53
N LYS A 76 26.79 3.80 -24.73
CA LYS A 76 26.77 3.57 -23.27
C LYS A 76 25.79 4.50 -22.55
N VAL A 77 25.70 5.76 -22.95
CA VAL A 77 24.76 6.74 -22.36
C VAL A 77 23.31 6.36 -22.67
N GLN A 78 23.00 5.90 -23.90
CA GLN A 78 21.66 5.43 -24.22
C GLN A 78 21.30 4.15 -23.46
N ALA A 79 22.21 3.16 -23.41
CA ALA A 79 22.01 1.95 -22.60
C ALA A 79 21.80 2.25 -21.10
N PHE A 80 22.54 3.23 -20.55
CA PHE A 80 22.36 3.69 -19.18
C PHE A 80 21.00 4.39 -18.97
N ARG A 81 20.56 5.24 -19.90
CA ARG A 81 19.22 5.88 -19.87
C ARG A 81 18.12 4.83 -19.85
N THR A 82 18.15 3.85 -20.76
CA THR A 82 17.17 2.75 -20.79
C THR A 82 17.15 2.00 -19.46
N ARG A 83 18.31 1.55 -18.96
CA ARG A 83 18.39 0.84 -17.67
C ARG A 83 17.89 1.67 -16.49
N LYS A 84 18.12 2.98 -16.50
CA LYS A 84 17.64 3.91 -15.46
C LYS A 84 16.11 4.02 -15.47
N GLU A 85 15.47 4.13 -16.64
CA GLU A 85 14.00 4.13 -16.71
C GLU A 85 13.41 2.75 -16.38
N THR A 86 14.06 1.64 -16.77
CA THR A 86 13.65 0.29 -16.33
C THR A 86 13.67 0.16 -14.82
N ILE A 87 14.75 0.59 -14.15
CA ILE A 87 14.86 0.56 -12.68
C ILE A 87 13.77 1.44 -12.04
N LYS A 88 13.48 2.62 -12.60
CA LYS A 88 12.40 3.50 -12.13
C LYS A 88 11.02 2.83 -12.26
N ALA A 89 10.76 2.15 -13.37
CA ALA A 89 9.51 1.42 -13.58
C ALA A 89 9.37 0.23 -12.60
N SER A 90 10.43 -0.58 -12.42
CA SER A 90 10.44 -1.68 -11.45
C SER A 90 10.27 -1.19 -10.00
N TYR A 91 10.86 -0.05 -9.63
CA TYR A 91 10.65 0.57 -8.32
C TYR A 91 9.18 0.98 -8.12
N SER A 92 8.59 1.66 -9.11
CA SER A 92 7.19 2.09 -9.06
C SER A 92 6.20 0.91 -9.04
N ALA A 93 6.57 -0.23 -9.64
CA ALA A 93 5.78 -1.46 -9.56
C ALA A 93 5.85 -2.08 -8.16
N ALA A 94 7.06 -2.25 -7.61
CA ALA A 94 7.24 -2.75 -6.24
C ALA A 94 6.56 -1.87 -5.19
N GLU A 95 6.61 -0.54 -5.32
CA GLU A 95 5.91 0.41 -4.45
C GLU A 95 4.38 0.22 -4.51
N ALA A 96 3.82 -0.07 -5.69
CA ALA A 96 2.40 -0.36 -5.85
C ALA A 96 2.02 -1.74 -5.29
N GLU A 97 2.85 -2.76 -5.51
CA GLU A 97 2.67 -4.11 -4.93
C GLU A 97 2.68 -4.06 -3.40
N THR A 98 3.61 -3.31 -2.78
CA THR A 98 3.62 -3.08 -1.32
C THR A 98 2.32 -2.46 -0.83
N LYS A 99 1.86 -1.37 -1.46
CA LYS A 99 0.62 -0.67 -1.06
C LYS A 99 -0.64 -1.53 -1.22
N VAL A 100 -0.69 -2.39 -2.23
CA VAL A 100 -1.78 -3.36 -2.41
C VAL A 100 -1.72 -4.45 -1.32
N GLY A 101 -0.53 -4.92 -0.96
CA GLY A 101 -0.34 -5.86 0.15
C GLY A 101 -0.74 -5.27 1.51
N GLU A 102 -0.33 -4.04 1.80
CA GLU A 102 -0.72 -3.28 3.00
C GLU A 102 -2.25 -3.11 3.08
N ALA A 103 -2.88 -2.67 1.99
CA ALA A 103 -4.33 -2.50 1.92
C ALA A 103 -5.09 -3.82 2.10
N LEU A 104 -4.63 -4.90 1.46
CA LEU A 104 -5.24 -6.23 1.61
C LEU A 104 -5.06 -6.78 3.04
N SER A 105 -3.93 -6.51 3.69
CA SER A 105 -3.69 -6.90 5.09
C SER A 105 -4.64 -6.15 6.02
N GLY A 106 -4.81 -4.83 5.87
CA GLY A 106 -5.75 -4.05 6.68
C GLY A 106 -7.21 -4.47 6.49
N ILE A 107 -7.62 -4.73 5.24
CA ILE A 107 -8.96 -5.30 4.95
C ILE A 107 -9.11 -6.69 5.59
N SER A 108 -8.07 -7.51 5.63
CA SER A 108 -8.12 -8.84 6.27
C SER A 108 -8.27 -8.76 7.79
N GLU A 109 -7.70 -7.72 8.41
CA GLU A 109 -7.85 -7.42 9.84
C GLU A 109 -9.28 -6.95 10.16
N GLU A 110 -9.81 -5.97 9.40
CA GLU A 110 -11.22 -5.53 9.54
C GLU A 110 -12.22 -6.66 9.28
N MET A 111 -11.97 -7.52 8.28
CA MET A 111 -12.82 -8.70 8.00
C MET A 111 -12.78 -9.74 9.12
N GLY A 112 -11.64 -9.88 9.83
CA GLY A 112 -11.52 -10.73 11.01
C GLY A 112 -12.39 -10.25 12.17
N ASP A 113 -12.35 -8.95 12.47
CA ASP A 113 -13.19 -8.33 13.50
C ASP A 113 -14.68 -8.39 13.16
N VAL A 114 -15.05 -8.20 11.89
CA VAL A 114 -16.44 -8.39 11.42
C VAL A 114 -16.88 -9.85 11.55
N GLY A 115 -16.01 -10.82 11.24
CA GLY A 115 -16.30 -12.24 11.44
C GLY A 115 -16.58 -12.59 12.91
N LEU A 116 -15.72 -12.13 13.83
CA LEU A 116 -15.90 -12.28 15.27
C LEU A 116 -17.14 -11.54 15.81
N ALA A 117 -17.58 -10.46 15.16
CA ALA A 117 -18.82 -9.78 15.48
C ALA A 117 -20.06 -10.56 15.00
N MET A 118 -19.99 -11.22 13.83
CA MET A 118 -21.03 -12.11 13.31
C MET A 118 -21.19 -13.37 14.17
N GLU A 119 -20.10 -14.06 14.50
CA GLU A 119 -20.12 -15.26 15.35
C GLU A 119 -20.83 -14.99 16.69
N ARG A 120 -20.48 -13.88 17.37
CA ARG A 120 -21.17 -13.44 18.61
C ARG A 120 -22.64 -13.09 18.41
N ALA A 121 -23.03 -12.62 17.22
CA ALA A 121 -24.43 -12.33 16.91
C ALA A 121 -25.23 -13.61 16.66
N GLU A 122 -24.63 -14.59 15.97
CA GLU A 122 -25.22 -15.92 15.73
C GLU A 122 -25.37 -16.69 17.05
N ASP A 123 -24.33 -16.73 17.90
CA ASP A 123 -24.40 -17.25 19.27
C ASP A 123 -25.52 -16.60 20.09
N LYS A 124 -25.67 -15.27 19.96
CA LYS A 124 -26.71 -14.53 20.68
C LYS A 124 -28.11 -14.88 20.20
N VAL A 125 -28.30 -15.05 18.89
CA VAL A 125 -29.56 -15.51 18.30
C VAL A 125 -29.87 -16.95 18.70
N ALA A 126 -28.90 -17.87 18.63
CA ALA A 126 -29.06 -19.26 19.06
C ALA A 126 -29.41 -19.36 20.55
N SER A 127 -28.74 -18.57 21.41
CA SER A 127 -29.07 -18.46 22.83
C SER A 127 -30.48 -17.93 23.08
N MET A 128 -30.94 -16.94 22.31
CA MET A 128 -32.30 -16.41 22.40
C MET A 128 -33.36 -17.41 21.88
N GLN A 129 -33.07 -18.15 20.82
CA GLN A 129 -33.95 -19.20 20.29
C GLN A 129 -34.07 -20.37 21.26
N ALA A 130 -32.95 -20.86 21.82
CA ALA A 130 -32.96 -21.90 22.85
C ALA A 130 -33.72 -21.45 24.12
N ARG A 131 -33.58 -20.17 24.52
CA ARG A 131 -34.37 -19.60 25.62
C ARG A 131 -35.86 -19.48 25.28
N SER A 132 -36.23 -19.17 24.03
CA SER A 132 -37.63 -19.19 23.59
C SER A 132 -38.20 -20.61 23.70
N GLY A 133 -37.55 -21.59 23.05
CA GLY A 133 -38.00 -22.99 23.09
C GLY A 133 -38.16 -23.54 24.51
N ALA A 134 -37.23 -23.23 25.42
CA ALA A 134 -37.35 -23.61 26.82
C ALA A 134 -38.51 -22.91 27.56
N LEU A 135 -38.89 -21.68 27.18
CA LEU A 135 -40.09 -21.00 27.68
C LEU A 135 -41.37 -21.57 27.06
N ASP A 136 -41.34 -21.91 25.77
CA ASP A 136 -42.45 -22.54 25.04
C ASP A 136 -42.75 -23.94 25.62
N GLU A 137 -41.72 -24.71 26.00
CA GLU A 137 -41.85 -25.98 26.75
C GLU A 137 -42.35 -25.75 28.20
N LEU A 138 -41.94 -24.68 28.89
CA LEU A 138 -42.42 -24.32 30.23
C LEU A 138 -43.90 -23.91 30.24
N MET A 139 -44.37 -23.27 29.17
CA MET A 139 -45.80 -22.98 28.95
C MET A 139 -46.57 -24.26 28.58
N ALA A 140 -46.05 -25.06 27.64
CA ALA A 140 -46.71 -26.29 27.18
C ALA A 140 -46.81 -27.39 28.27
N SER A 141 -45.89 -27.40 29.24
CA SER A 141 -45.91 -28.31 30.40
C SER A 141 -46.75 -27.80 31.58
N GLY A 142 -47.26 -26.57 31.54
CA GLY A 142 -48.08 -25.97 32.61
C GLY A 142 -47.31 -25.57 33.88
N ALA A 143 -46.00 -25.83 33.96
CA ALA A 143 -45.19 -25.49 35.13
C ALA A 143 -45.02 -23.97 35.35
N LEU A 144 -45.26 -23.15 34.32
CA LEU A 144 -45.35 -21.69 34.47
C LEU A 144 -46.63 -21.26 35.21
N GLU A 145 -47.73 -22.00 35.02
CA GLU A 145 -49.02 -21.75 35.69
C GLU A 145 -48.93 -22.12 37.17
N ASP A 146 -48.22 -23.20 37.51
CA ASP A 146 -47.98 -23.68 38.89
C ASP A 146 -47.30 -22.63 39.78
N LEU A 147 -46.37 -21.84 39.20
CA LEU A 147 -45.73 -20.69 39.87
C LEU A 147 -46.66 -19.47 40.05
N SER A 148 -47.80 -19.43 39.37
CA SER A 148 -48.89 -18.48 39.65
C SER A 148 -49.93 -19.07 40.61
N ALA A 149 -50.05 -20.40 40.64
CA ALA A 149 -50.96 -21.16 41.50
C ALA A 149 -50.42 -21.37 42.93
N SER A 150 -49.16 -21.01 43.22
CA SER A 150 -48.60 -20.89 44.57
C SER A 150 -49.28 -19.74 45.33
N SER A 151 -50.55 -19.98 45.68
CA SER A 151 -51.50 -19.01 46.18
C SER A 151 -51.05 -18.43 47.51
N ASP A 152 -51.28 -17.13 47.70
CA ASP A 152 -51.03 -16.47 48.99
C ASP A 152 -51.86 -17.16 50.10
N PRO A 153 -51.21 -17.78 51.11
CA PRO A 153 -51.93 -18.46 52.18
C PRO A 153 -52.80 -17.50 53.00
N LEU A 154 -52.53 -16.19 52.97
CA LEU A 154 -53.34 -15.17 53.62
C LEU A 154 -54.74 -15.05 52.98
N GLN A 155 -54.85 -15.17 51.66
CA GLN A 155 -56.13 -15.05 50.96
C GLN A 155 -57.05 -16.24 51.28
N ALA A 156 -56.50 -17.46 51.30
CA ALA A 156 -57.24 -18.66 51.66
C ALA A 156 -57.77 -18.65 53.12
N GLU A 157 -57.05 -17.97 54.02
CA GLU A 157 -57.46 -17.82 55.43
C GLU A 157 -58.51 -16.69 55.63
N LEU A 158 -58.45 -15.63 54.81
CA LEU A 158 -59.47 -14.57 54.75
C LEU A 158 -60.81 -15.07 54.19
N ASP A 159 -60.78 -15.86 53.12
CA ASP A 159 -61.99 -16.45 52.54
C ASP A 159 -62.64 -17.45 53.52
N ARG A 160 -61.82 -18.20 54.26
CA ARG A 160 -62.27 -19.12 55.31
C ARG A 160 -62.92 -18.40 56.50
N THR A 161 -62.36 -17.26 56.93
CA THR A 161 -62.91 -16.48 58.06
C THR A 161 -64.14 -15.64 57.70
N THR A 162 -64.27 -15.19 56.44
CA THR A 162 -65.54 -14.59 55.96
C THR A 162 -66.64 -15.65 55.81
N GLY A 163 -66.29 -16.87 55.39
CA GLY A 163 -67.21 -18.02 55.36
C GLY A 163 -67.78 -18.37 56.74
N THR A 164 -66.95 -18.50 57.78
CA THR A 164 -67.45 -18.75 59.15
C THR A 164 -68.26 -17.58 59.69
N ALA A 165 -67.85 -16.33 59.44
CA ALA A 165 -68.61 -15.16 59.88
C ALA A 165 -70.02 -15.06 59.27
N GLN A 166 -70.20 -15.49 58.00
CA GLN A 166 -71.54 -15.59 57.40
C GLN A 166 -72.38 -16.70 58.04
N VAL A 167 -71.81 -17.89 58.24
CA VAL A 167 -72.50 -19.01 58.89
C VAL A 167 -72.92 -18.65 60.32
N ASP A 168 -72.04 -18.04 61.12
CA ASP A 168 -72.36 -17.61 62.48
C ASP A 168 -73.44 -16.52 62.53
N ALA A 169 -73.47 -15.61 61.55
CA ALA A 169 -74.54 -14.61 61.43
C ALA A 169 -75.90 -15.26 61.07
N GLU A 170 -75.92 -16.26 60.19
CA GLU A 170 -77.13 -16.99 59.81
C GLU A 170 -77.64 -17.88 60.97
N LEU A 171 -76.73 -18.52 61.69
CA LEU A 171 -77.01 -19.34 62.88
C LEU A 171 -77.47 -18.47 64.07
N ALA A 172 -76.91 -17.27 64.24
CA ALA A 172 -77.40 -16.27 65.19
C ALA A 172 -78.80 -15.76 64.83
N ARG A 173 -79.10 -15.56 63.54
CA ARG A 173 -80.44 -15.18 63.08
C ARG A 173 -81.47 -16.28 63.35
N LEU A 174 -81.14 -17.54 63.01
CA LEU A 174 -81.97 -18.71 63.32
C LEU A 174 -82.20 -18.90 64.83
N ARG A 175 -81.20 -18.63 65.67
CA ARG A 175 -81.37 -18.63 67.14
C ARG A 175 -82.25 -17.47 67.63
N GLY A 176 -82.11 -16.27 67.07
CA GLY A 176 -82.98 -15.13 67.36
C GLY A 176 -84.44 -15.32 66.93
N GLU A 177 -84.69 -16.15 65.92
CA GLU A 177 -86.03 -16.59 65.50
C GLU A 177 -86.60 -17.72 66.39
N LEU A 178 -85.80 -18.30 67.30
CA LEU A 178 -86.17 -19.44 68.15
C LEU A 178 -86.17 -19.16 69.65
N ASP A 179 -85.48 -18.13 70.16
CA ASP A 179 -85.37 -17.88 71.61
C ASP A 179 -85.40 -16.38 71.99
N PRO A 180 -86.54 -15.86 72.52
CA PRO A 180 -86.65 -14.49 73.03
C PRO A 180 -86.11 -14.38 74.48
N GLY A 181 -84.83 -14.72 74.70
CA GLY A 181 -84.23 -14.88 76.04
C GLY A 181 -82.76 -14.45 76.18
N SER A 182 -82.48 -13.14 76.20
CA SER A 182 -81.16 -12.58 76.59
C SER A 182 -80.88 -12.73 78.10
N PRO A 183 -79.63 -12.53 78.63
CA PRO A 183 -78.40 -12.05 77.98
C PRO A 183 -77.11 -12.89 78.22
N PRO A 184 -75.99 -12.59 77.52
CA PRO A 184 -74.72 -13.31 77.66
C PRO A 184 -73.71 -12.65 78.63
N ALA A 185 -72.86 -13.46 79.26
CA ALA A 185 -71.56 -13.08 79.84
C ALA A 185 -70.73 -14.34 80.18
N ALA A 186 -69.39 -14.34 80.21
CA ALA A 186 -68.37 -13.50 79.57
C ALA A 186 -66.99 -14.14 79.85
N LEU A 187 -65.98 -13.87 79.01
CA LEU A 187 -64.54 -14.10 79.29
C LEU A 187 -64.15 -15.61 79.48
N GLU A 188 -62.89 -16.05 79.52
CA GLU A 188 -61.60 -15.34 79.44
C GLU A 188 -60.55 -16.23 78.74
N ALA A 189 -59.63 -15.59 78.01
CA ALA A 189 -58.32 -16.12 77.59
C ALA A 189 -57.24 -15.27 78.32
N PRO A 190 -55.91 -15.49 78.24
CA PRO A 190 -55.15 -16.29 77.27
C PRO A 190 -53.88 -16.99 77.86
N GLU A 191 -52.89 -17.31 77.01
CA GLU A 191 -51.45 -17.47 77.34
C GLU A 191 -51.06 -18.66 78.27
N GLU A 192 -49.85 -19.22 78.36
CA GLU A 192 -48.52 -19.09 77.69
C GLU A 192 -47.72 -20.43 77.94
N LYS A 193 -46.43 -20.70 77.65
CA LYS A 193 -45.22 -19.95 77.21
C LYS A 193 -44.20 -20.93 76.58
N ARG A 194 -43.49 -20.51 75.50
CA ARG A 194 -42.23 -21.07 74.93
C ARG A 194 -42.24 -22.44 74.23
#